data_AF-A0A550H739-F1
#
_entry.id   AF-A0A550H739-F1
#
_cell.length_a   1.000
_cell.length_b   1.000
_cell.length_c   1.000
_cell.angle_alpha   90.00
_cell.angle_beta   90.00
_cell.angle_gamma   90.00
#
_symmetry.space_group_name_H-M   'P 1'
#
loop_
_entity.id
_entity.type
_entity.pdbx_description
1 polymer ?
#
loop_
_entity_poly.entity_id
_entity_poly.type
_entity_poly.pdbx_seq_one_letter_code
_entity_poly.pdbx_strand_id
1 'polypeptide(L)'
;MQVSDVCCHSSVGERMAKVEAALVRLRSLKCQISELRAECEALKKLGAEKQEGLKCSECGKLIERGLEVTLKDSFGNVKDYYHRDCFTRIWRSQNWRFDYSSPGFLRMDEMGP
;
A
#
# COMPACT_ATOMS: atom_id res chain seq x y z
N MET A 1 37.59 -18.05 39.24
CA MET A 1 36.38 -18.41 38.48
C MET A 1 36.86 -18.98 37.15
N GLN A 2 36.81 -20.31 36.97
CA GLN A 2 37.14 -20.94 35.68
C GLN A 2 35.95 -20.78 34.74
N VAL A 3 36.16 -20.11 33.61
CA VAL A 3 35.17 -20.04 32.54
C VAL A 3 35.31 -21.34 31.76
N SER A 4 34.39 -22.26 31.96
CA SER A 4 34.33 -23.50 31.18
C SER A 4 33.97 -23.12 29.74
N ASP A 5 34.94 -23.18 28.84
CA ASP A 5 34.68 -23.19 27.40
C ASP A 5 33.90 -24.46 27.09
N VAL A 6 32.57 -24.33 27.01
CA VAL A 6 31.69 -25.39 26.51
C VAL A 6 31.91 -25.48 25.01
N CYS A 7 32.94 -26.22 24.62
CA CYS A 7 33.18 -26.56 23.22
C CYS A 7 32.07 -27.53 22.78
N CYS A 8 30.99 -26.99 22.21
CA CYS A 8 29.95 -27.77 21.56
C CYS A 8 30.52 -28.44 20.29
N HIS A 9 31.19 -29.58 20.46
CA HIS A 9 31.63 -30.44 19.37
C HIS A 9 30.41 -31.14 18.73
N SER A 10 29.66 -30.42 17.89
CA SER A 10 28.66 -31.07 17.03
C SER A 10 29.38 -31.99 16.04
N SER A 11 28.96 -33.25 15.97
CA SER A 11 29.52 -34.23 15.05
C SER A 11 29.37 -33.75 13.59
N VAL A 12 30.24 -34.23 12.69
CA VAL A 12 30.12 -33.92 11.25
C VAL A 12 28.75 -34.35 10.71
N GLY A 13 28.23 -35.47 11.21
CA GLY A 13 26.89 -35.97 10.88
C GLY A 13 25.77 -35.01 11.28
N GLU A 14 25.80 -34.46 12.50
CA GLU A 14 24.80 -33.46 12.94
C GLU A 14 24.85 -32.18 12.12
N ARG A 15 26.04 -31.72 11.74
CA ARG A 15 26.21 -30.54 10.88
C ARG A 15 25.63 -30.79 9.50
N MET A 16 25.90 -31.95 8.90
CA MET A 16 25.31 -32.33 7.63
C MET A 16 23.78 -32.41 7.69
N ALA A 17 23.22 -33.05 8.71
CA ALA A 17 21.77 -33.15 8.88
C ALA A 17 21.10 -31.77 9.01
N LYS A 18 21.72 -30.83 9.73
CA LYS A 18 21.24 -29.44 9.82
C LYS A 18 21.27 -28.71 8.49
N VAL A 19 22.35 -28.88 7.71
CA VAL A 19 22.48 -28.28 6.38
C VAL A 19 21.43 -28.85 5.42
N GLU A 20 21.21 -30.16 5.47
CA GLU A 20 20.23 -30.83 4.61
C GLU A 20 18.79 -30.41 4.96
N ALA A 21 18.45 -30.35 6.25
CA ALA A 21 17.17 -29.82 6.71
C ALA A 21 16.96 -28.35 6.28
N ALA A 22 18.01 -27.52 6.35
CA ALA A 22 17.96 -26.14 5.88
C ALA A 22 17.76 -26.06 4.36
N LEU A 23 18.43 -26.91 3.57
CA LEU A 23 18.26 -26.98 2.12
C LEU A 23 16.84 -27.39 1.73
N VAL A 24 16.24 -28.37 2.43
CA VAL A 24 14.85 -28.78 2.19
C VAL A 24 13.90 -27.61 2.49
N ARG A 25 14.09 -26.92 3.62
CA ARG A 25 13.29 -25.73 3.97
C ARG A 25 13.42 -24.62 2.93
N LEU A 26 14.65 -24.32 2.48
CA LEU A 26 14.89 -23.29 1.47
C LEU A 26 14.23 -23.63 0.13
N ARG A 27 14.24 -24.90 -0.28
CA ARG A 27 13.54 -25.36 -1.49
C ARG A 27 12.03 -25.18 -1.36
N SER A 28 11.46 -25.57 -0.22
CA SER A 28 10.03 -25.40 0.06
C SER A 28 9.62 -23.92 0.02
N LEU A 29 10.36 -23.05 0.69
CA LEU A 29 10.11 -21.61 0.68
C LEU A 29 10.23 -21.01 -0.73
N LYS A 30 11.20 -21.45 -1.53
CA LYS A 30 11.35 -21.01 -2.92
C LYS A 30 10.11 -21.35 -3.77
N CYS A 31 9.53 -22.52 -3.59
CA CYS A 31 8.29 -22.91 -4.27
C CYS A 31 7.14 -22.00 -3.84
N GLN A 32 6.94 -21.84 -2.53
CA GLN A 32 5.86 -20.99 -1.98
C GLN A 32 5.96 -19.53 -2.46
N ILE A 33 7.17 -18.96 -2.48
CA ILE A 33 7.39 -17.61 -3.01
C ILE A 33 7.04 -17.54 -4.50
N SER A 34 7.34 -18.58 -5.27
CA SER A 34 7.04 -18.62 -6.71
C SER A 34 5.53 -18.69 -6.96
N GLU A 35 4.81 -19.50 -6.18
CA GLU A 35 3.34 -19.58 -6.20
C GLU A 35 2.70 -18.23 -5.83
N LEU A 36 3.13 -17.62 -4.72
CA LEU A 36 2.65 -16.30 -4.30
C LEU A 36 2.87 -15.21 -5.35
N ARG A 37 4.03 -15.23 -6.02
CA ARG A 37 4.30 -14.30 -7.13
C ARG A 37 3.34 -14.51 -8.30
N ALA A 38 3.03 -15.76 -8.64
CA ALA A 38 2.07 -16.08 -9.69
C ALA A 38 0.66 -15.61 -9.33
N GLU A 39 0.22 -15.83 -8.09
CA GLU A 39 -1.07 -15.33 -7.57
C GLU A 39 -1.14 -13.80 -7.60
N CYS A 40 -0.07 -13.12 -7.18
CA CYS A 40 0.02 -11.67 -7.24
C CYS A 40 -0.08 -11.15 -8.68
N GLU A 41 0.61 -11.77 -9.64
CA GLU A 41 0.49 -11.42 -11.06
C GLU A 41 -0.92 -11.68 -11.61
N ALA A 42 -1.58 -12.77 -11.21
CA ALA A 42 -2.96 -13.04 -11.58
C ALA A 42 -3.92 -11.97 -11.01
N LEU A 43 -3.73 -11.57 -9.75
CA LEU A 43 -4.52 -10.50 -9.13
C LEU A 43 -4.30 -9.14 -9.79
N LYS A 44 -3.06 -8.80 -10.18
CA LYS A 44 -2.79 -7.59 -10.97
C LYS A 44 -3.53 -7.59 -12.30
N LYS A 45 -3.56 -8.72 -13.01
CA LYS A 45 -4.29 -8.86 -14.28
C LYS A 45 -5.80 -8.69 -14.08
N LEU A 46 -6.36 -9.34 -13.06
CA LEU A 46 -7.78 -9.19 -12.69
C LEU A 46 -8.13 -7.74 -12.30
N GLY A 47 -7.23 -7.04 -11.60
CA GLY A 47 -7.40 -5.64 -11.25
C GLY A 47 -7.30 -4.69 -12.46
N ALA A 48 -6.53 -5.06 -13.49
CA ALA A 48 -6.47 -4.32 -14.75
C ALA A 48 -7.75 -4.49 -15.59
N GLU A 49 -8.34 -5.69 -15.57
CA GLU A 49 -9.59 -6.04 -16.26
C GLU A 49 -10.84 -5.49 -15.56
N LYS A 50 -10.85 -5.39 -14.22
CA LYS A 50 -11.98 -4.87 -13.41
C LYS A 50 -12.00 -3.35 -13.20
N GLN A 51 -11.20 -2.58 -13.93
CA GLN A 51 -11.33 -1.12 -13.85
C GLN A 51 -12.57 -0.66 -14.62
N GLU A 52 -13.73 -0.79 -13.98
CA GLU A 52 -14.81 0.18 -14.17
C GLU A 52 -14.18 1.58 -14.04
N GLY A 53 -14.21 2.35 -15.11
CA GLY A 53 -13.51 3.63 -15.14
C GLY A 53 -13.93 4.49 -13.95
N LEU A 54 -12.94 5.13 -13.31
CA LEU A 54 -13.16 5.99 -12.15
C LEU A 54 -14.16 7.09 -12.54
N LYS A 55 -15.23 7.25 -11.77
CA LYS A 55 -16.20 8.33 -12.01
C LYS A 55 -15.86 9.51 -11.12
N CYS A 56 -15.94 10.71 -11.69
CA CYS A 56 -15.76 11.94 -10.96
C CYS A 56 -16.94 12.16 -10.00
N SER A 57 -16.67 12.33 -8.71
CA SER A 57 -17.72 12.55 -7.69
C SER A 57 -18.51 13.84 -7.92
N GLU A 58 -17.93 14.82 -8.62
CA GLU A 58 -18.59 16.11 -8.92
C GLU A 58 -19.51 16.04 -10.15
N CYS A 59 -19.00 15.51 -11.28
CA CYS A 59 -19.73 15.57 -12.56
C CYS A 59 -20.29 14.22 -13.03
N GLY A 60 -19.99 13.13 -12.31
CA GLY A 60 -20.46 11.77 -12.61
C GLY A 60 -19.85 11.14 -13.88
N LYS A 61 -19.04 11.89 -14.65
CA LYS A 61 -18.39 11.40 -15.86
C LYS A 61 -17.16 10.56 -15.53
N LEU A 62 -16.83 9.66 -16.44
CA LEU A 62 -15.60 8.85 -16.36
C LEU A 62 -14.36 9.75 -16.41
N ILE A 63 -13.37 9.41 -15.62
CA ILE A 63 -12.05 10.04 -15.57
C ILE A 63 -11.10 9.18 -16.39
N GLU A 64 -10.35 9.81 -17.29
CA GLU A 64 -9.27 9.15 -18.02
C GLU A 64 -8.13 8.81 -17.05
N ARG A 65 -7.60 7.59 -17.16
CA ARG A 65 -6.53 7.10 -16.28
C ARG A 65 -5.29 7.99 -16.37
N GLY A 66 -4.74 8.35 -15.21
CA GLY A 66 -3.56 9.21 -15.07
C GLY A 66 -3.87 10.70 -14.97
N LEU A 67 -5.14 11.11 -15.08
CA LEU A 67 -5.59 12.49 -14.94
C LEU A 67 -6.52 12.69 -13.72
N GLU A 68 -6.65 11.67 -12.88
CA GLU A 68 -7.45 11.73 -11.67
C GLU A 68 -6.77 12.53 -10.54
N VAL A 69 -7.58 13.34 -9.86
CA VAL A 69 -7.25 13.92 -8.56
C VAL A 69 -7.90 13.04 -7.50
N THR A 70 -7.10 12.51 -6.58
CA THR A 70 -7.57 11.68 -5.46
C THR A 70 -7.65 12.51 -4.19
N LEU A 71 -8.82 12.51 -3.57
CA LEU A 71 -9.00 13.08 -2.23
C LEU A 71 -8.82 11.97 -1.20
N LYS A 72 -7.88 12.15 -0.28
CA LYS A 72 -7.60 11.18 0.80
C LYS A 72 -8.04 11.73 2.15
N ASP A 73 -8.46 10.83 3.03
CA ASP A 73 -8.71 11.15 4.44
C ASP A 73 -7.39 11.28 5.24
N SER A 74 -7.50 11.60 6.53
CA SER A 74 -6.37 11.73 7.46
C SER A 74 -5.62 10.41 7.70
N PHE A 75 -6.19 9.27 7.34
CA PHE A 75 -5.59 7.95 7.45
C PHE A 75 -4.98 7.49 6.11
N GLY A 76 -5.07 8.31 5.06
CA GLY A 76 -4.55 8.02 3.73
C GLY A 76 -5.46 7.17 2.86
N ASN A 77 -6.69 6.88 3.29
CA ASN A 77 -7.67 6.16 2.48
C ASN A 77 -8.26 7.09 1.42
N VAL A 78 -8.51 6.57 0.22
CA VAL A 78 -9.13 7.34 -0.86
C VAL A 78 -10.62 7.48 -0.56
N LYS A 79 -11.09 8.73 -0.44
CA LYS A 79 -12.50 9.09 -0.28
C LYS A 79 -13.19 9.25 -1.62
N ASP A 80 -12.59 10.04 -2.51
CA ASP A 80 -13.22 10.50 -3.74
C ASP A 80 -12.22 10.69 -4.90
N TYR A 81 -12.74 10.64 -6.12
CA TYR A 81 -12.00 10.88 -7.36
C TYR A 81 -12.61 12.06 -8.13
N TYR A 82 -11.77 12.93 -8.67
CA TYR A 82 -12.20 14.11 -9.44
C TYR A 82 -11.39 14.29 -10.72
N HIS A 83 -11.99 14.95 -11.72
CA HIS A 83 -11.19 15.57 -12.79
C HIS A 83 -10.42 16.75 -12.24
N ARG A 84 -9.24 17.02 -12.80
CA ARG A 84 -8.41 18.18 -12.43
C ARG A 84 -9.18 19.50 -12.47
N ASP A 85 -9.98 19.71 -13.50
CA ASP A 85 -10.76 20.95 -13.66
C ASP A 85 -11.93 21.03 -12.68
N CYS A 86 -12.61 19.89 -12.43
CA CYS A 86 -13.69 19.82 -11.44
C CYS A 86 -13.16 20.12 -10.04
N PHE A 87 -12.03 19.52 -9.67
CA PHE A 87 -11.38 19.80 -8.40
C PHE A 87 -10.90 21.25 -8.30
N THR A 88 -10.31 21.80 -9.37
CA THR A 88 -9.87 23.21 -9.40
C THR A 88 -11.04 24.17 -9.22
N ARG A 89 -12.22 23.85 -9.78
CA ARG A 89 -13.44 24.64 -9.59
C ARG A 89 -13.93 24.60 -8.14
N ILE A 90 -14.00 23.40 -7.54
CA ILE A 90 -14.35 23.24 -6.13
C ILE A 90 -13.38 24.03 -5.26
N TRP A 91 -12.08 23.86 -5.51
CA TRP A 91 -11.02 24.56 -4.81
C TRP A 91 -11.14 26.08 -4.90
N ARG A 92 -11.51 26.64 -6.05
CA ARG A 92 -11.70 28.09 -6.19
C ARG A 92 -13.03 28.59 -5.62
N SER A 93 -14.04 27.73 -5.53
CA SER A 93 -15.36 28.10 -5.01
C SER A 93 -15.43 28.15 -3.48
N GLN A 94 -14.47 27.52 -2.79
CA GLN A 94 -14.46 27.47 -1.34
C GLN A 94 -13.54 28.56 -0.76
N ASN A 95 -14.03 29.25 0.27
CA ASN A 95 -13.19 30.08 1.13
C ASN A 95 -12.42 29.15 2.08
N TRP A 96 -11.24 28.74 1.64
CA TRP A 96 -10.33 27.98 2.48
C TRP A 96 -9.73 28.91 3.53
N ARG A 97 -9.92 28.57 4.80
CA ARG A 97 -9.10 29.15 5.87
C ARG A 97 -7.97 28.20 6.22
N PHE A 98 -6.77 28.76 6.25
CA PHE A 98 -5.62 28.09 6.84
C PHE A 98 -5.82 28.06 8.36
N ASP A 99 -6.05 26.86 8.88
CA ASP A 99 -6.09 26.64 10.31
C ASP A 99 -4.66 26.37 10.81
N TYR A 100 -4.02 27.40 11.35
CA TYR A 100 -2.67 27.30 11.91
C TYR A 100 -2.63 26.56 13.26
N SER A 101 -3.77 26.12 13.80
CA SER A 101 -3.81 25.29 15.01
C SER A 101 -3.36 23.84 14.76
N SER A 102 -3.25 23.42 13.50
CA SER A 102 -2.69 22.12 13.10
C SER A 102 -1.94 22.26 11.77
N PRO A 103 -0.59 22.07 11.73
CA PRO A 103 0.18 22.22 10.50
C PRO A 103 -0.35 21.31 9.39
N GLY A 104 -0.72 21.91 8.25
CA GLY A 104 -1.12 21.16 7.04
C GLY A 104 -2.61 20.89 6.87
N PHE A 105 -3.49 21.43 7.72
CA PHE A 105 -4.94 21.24 7.57
C PHE A 105 -5.62 22.51 7.01
N LEU A 106 -6.32 22.35 5.89
CA LEU A 106 -7.29 23.31 5.40
C LEU A 106 -8.67 22.93 5.95
N ARG A 107 -9.34 23.87 6.63
CA ARG A 107 -10.74 23.70 7.00
C ARG A 107 -11.60 24.50 6.04
N MET A 108 -12.72 23.93 5.62
CA MET A 108 -13.79 24.75 5.02
C MET A 108 -14.33 25.68 6.12
N ASP A 109 -14.57 26.95 5.79
CA ASP A 109 -15.38 27.80 6.66
C ASP A 109 -16.77 27.15 6.77
N GLU A 110 -17.10 26.64 7.96
CA GLU A 110 -18.47 26.29 8.31
C GLU A 110 -19.27 27.60 8.32
N MET A 111 -19.86 27.99 7.18
CA MET A 111 -20.98 28.91 7.19
C MET A 111 -22.15 28.16 7.82
N GLY A 112 -22.30 28.34 9.13
CA GLY A 112 -23.54 28.03 9.83
C GLY A 112 -24.72 28.81 9.22
N PRO A 113 -25.95 28.29 9.33
CA PRO A 113 -27.17 29.00 8.94
C PRO A 113 -27.37 30.30 9.73
#